data_AF-A0A4Z2CV43-F1
#
_entry.id   AF-A0A4Z2CV43-F1
#
_cell.length_a   1.000
_cell.length_b   1.000
_cell.length_c   1.000
_cell.angle_alpha   90.00
_cell.angle_beta   90.00
_cell.angle_gamma   90.00
#
_symmetry.space_group_name_H-M   'P 1'
#
loop_
_entity.id
_entity.type
_entity.pdbx_description
1 polymer ?
#
loop_
_entity_poly.entity_id
_entity_poly.type
_entity_poly.pdbx_seq_one_letter_code
_entity_poly.pdbx_strand_id
1 'polypeptide(L)'
;MAFRYNSWIWRKYNPLIFIILITEVYKYLYMYYYPDLFYVNFLNGVNGQLNLWVDRQLVIQIIESMPHNQNTPSKLRCPRSLPEIHRHIPEHLFLVFNGLLLHEALDRISLSAHRPIPPRIDMLRVKWRAGFERLTYNIDLKSMNHTLLHTPLLNIAKSGYIPATQSDVQISLPCTGRFTGIAPFQVRLDVQREFEGLRKIPPISFIVYKYCLSACESKK
;
A
#
# COMPACT_ATOMS: atom_id res chain seq x y z
N MET A 1 24.74 65.48 -24.75
CA MET A 1 24.54 64.02 -24.87
C MET A 1 24.25 63.49 -23.46
N ALA A 2 23.02 63.21 -23.01
CA ALA A 2 21.97 62.35 -23.59
C ALA A 2 22.56 60.96 -23.91
N PHE A 3 22.15 59.81 -23.36
CA PHE A 3 20.86 59.32 -22.87
C PHE A 3 21.05 58.04 -22.00
N ARG A 4 20.08 57.76 -21.09
CA ARG A 4 19.43 56.47 -20.76
C ARG A 4 20.19 55.24 -20.22
N TYR A 5 19.65 54.77 -19.07
CA TYR A 5 19.21 53.41 -18.71
C TYR A 5 20.12 52.20 -19.02
N ASN A 6 20.34 51.34 -18.00
CA ASN A 6 20.33 49.86 -18.08
C ASN A 6 20.85 49.30 -16.74
N SER A 7 20.06 48.66 -15.87
CA SER A 7 19.21 47.48 -16.11
C SER A 7 19.96 46.37 -16.83
N TRP A 8 19.65 45.11 -16.51
CA TRP A 8 20.32 43.89 -17.00
C TRP A 8 21.61 43.49 -16.26
N ILE A 9 21.43 43.15 -14.97
CA ILE A 9 21.57 41.78 -14.39
C ILE A 9 21.92 40.70 -15.46
N TRP A 10 22.64 39.59 -15.17
CA TRP A 10 22.79 38.39 -16.05
C TRP A 10 24.17 38.01 -16.69
N ARG A 11 25.33 38.66 -16.46
CA ARG A 11 26.54 38.41 -17.32
C ARG A 11 27.88 37.91 -16.76
N LYS A 12 28.03 37.50 -15.49
CA LYS A 12 29.32 36.90 -15.01
C LYS A 12 29.23 35.62 -14.18
N TYR A 13 28.03 35.09 -13.95
CA TYR A 13 27.89 33.70 -13.50
C TYR A 13 27.71 32.83 -14.74
N ASN A 14 28.53 31.77 -14.85
CA ASN A 14 28.41 30.78 -15.91
C ASN A 14 26.94 30.33 -15.97
N PRO A 15 26.21 30.54 -17.09
CA PRO A 15 24.75 30.37 -17.14
C PRO A 15 24.31 28.95 -16.74
N LEU A 16 25.20 27.97 -16.88
CA LEU A 16 25.02 26.61 -16.37
C LEU A 16 24.84 26.54 -14.84
N ILE A 17 25.59 27.34 -14.07
CA ILE A 17 25.52 27.33 -12.60
C ILE A 17 24.18 27.91 -12.12
N PHE A 18 23.68 28.94 -12.80
CA PHE A 18 22.40 29.56 -12.46
C PHE A 18 21.22 28.65 -12.81
N ILE A 19 21.30 27.94 -13.94
CA ILE A 19 20.31 26.93 -14.32
C ILE A 19 20.32 25.75 -13.34
N ILE A 20 21.51 25.24 -12.96
CA ILE A 20 21.64 24.15 -11.98
C ILE A 20 21.04 24.55 -10.63
N LEU A 21 21.36 25.76 -10.14
CA LEU A 21 20.81 26.26 -8.87
C LEU A 21 19.28 26.44 -8.93
N ILE A 22 18.74 26.96 -10.04
CA ILE A 22 17.29 27.08 -10.21
C ILE A 22 16.63 25.70 -10.29
N THR A 23 17.22 24.71 -10.97
CA THR A 23 16.67 23.35 -11.06
C THR A 23 16.74 22.59 -9.72
N GLU A 24 17.81 22.77 -8.95
CA GLU A 24 17.95 22.12 -7.64
C GLU A 24 17.04 22.78 -6.61
N VAL A 25 16.89 24.11 -6.63
CA VAL A 25 15.92 24.81 -5.76
C VAL A 25 14.48 24.49 -6.15
N TYR A 26 14.16 24.36 -7.45
CA TYR A 26 12.85 23.93 -7.90
C TYR A 26 12.54 22.48 -7.50
N LYS A 27 13.50 21.55 -7.63
CA LYS A 27 13.37 20.18 -7.10
C LYS A 27 13.12 20.18 -5.60
N TYR A 28 13.88 20.97 -4.86
CA TYR A 28 13.80 20.99 -3.40
C TYR A 28 12.46 21.58 -2.93
N LEU A 29 11.99 22.67 -3.55
CA LEU A 29 10.69 23.27 -3.26
C LEU A 29 9.53 22.35 -3.66
N TYR A 30 9.65 21.65 -4.80
CA TYR A 30 8.63 20.70 -5.23
C TYR A 30 8.59 19.46 -4.34
N MET A 31 9.75 18.92 -3.93
CA MET A 31 9.85 17.80 -2.97
C MET A 31 9.26 18.15 -1.60
N TYR A 32 9.32 19.42 -1.22
CA TYR A 32 8.79 19.91 0.06
C TYR A 32 7.27 20.15 0.03
N TYR A 33 6.71 20.64 -1.08
CA TYR A 33 5.27 20.95 -1.20
C TYR A 33 4.41 19.81 -1.76
N TYR A 34 4.99 18.90 -2.55
CA TYR A 34 4.28 17.80 -3.21
C TYR A 34 5.08 16.48 -3.15
N PRO A 35 5.31 15.92 -1.94
CA PRO A 35 6.11 14.71 -1.78
C PRO A 35 5.50 13.48 -2.49
N ASP A 36 4.19 13.49 -2.77
CA ASP A 36 3.47 12.38 -3.41
C ASP A 36 3.47 12.43 -4.96
N LEU A 37 3.89 13.53 -5.61
CA LEU A 37 3.73 13.71 -7.07
C LEU A 37 4.92 13.25 -7.93
N PHE A 38 6.12 13.07 -7.36
CA PHE A 38 7.33 12.78 -8.16
C PHE A 38 7.57 11.30 -8.52
N TYR A 39 6.74 10.38 -8.04
CA TYR A 39 6.80 8.98 -8.47
C TYR A 39 6.00 8.66 -9.73
N VAL A 40 5.30 9.66 -10.29
CA VAL A 40 4.50 9.51 -11.52
C VAL A 40 5.09 10.37 -12.63
N ASN A 41 6.41 10.26 -12.87
CA ASN A 41 6.95 10.67 -14.17
C ASN A 41 6.55 9.62 -15.21
N PHE A 42 5.28 9.70 -15.60
CA PHE A 42 4.80 9.36 -16.93
C PHE A 42 5.75 10.00 -17.95
N LEU A 43 6.36 9.18 -18.80
CA LEU A 43 6.38 9.38 -20.25
C LEU A 43 7.03 8.15 -20.89
N ASN A 44 6.32 7.62 -21.89
CA ASN A 44 6.67 6.57 -22.84
C ASN A 44 6.29 5.13 -22.46
N GLY A 45 5.12 4.71 -22.96
CA GLY A 45 4.80 3.31 -23.23
C GLY A 45 3.67 2.75 -22.37
N VAL A 46 2.44 2.83 -22.87
CA VAL A 46 1.23 2.15 -22.38
C VAL A 46 0.92 2.41 -20.89
N ASN A 47 0.09 3.42 -20.63
CA ASN A 47 -0.45 3.68 -19.29
C ASN A 47 -1.40 2.55 -18.89
N GLY A 48 -0.97 1.70 -17.97
CA GLY A 48 -1.81 0.62 -17.46
C GLY A 48 -2.94 1.19 -16.60
N GLN A 49 -4.20 0.78 -16.70
CA GLN A 49 -5.27 1.39 -15.87
C GLN A 49 -5.56 0.65 -14.56
N LEU A 50 -4.89 -0.48 -14.35
CA LEU A 50 -4.96 -1.23 -13.10
C LEU A 50 -4.51 -0.37 -11.92
N ASN A 51 -5.38 -0.24 -10.93
CA ASN A 51 -5.03 0.28 -9.63
C ASN A 51 -5.42 -0.72 -8.55
N LEU A 52 -4.58 -0.83 -7.53
CA LEU A 52 -4.79 -1.66 -6.34
C LEU A 52 -4.30 -0.89 -5.12
N TRP A 53 -5.17 -0.63 -4.15
CA TRP A 53 -4.84 0.19 -2.97
C TRP A 53 -5.64 -0.21 -1.74
N VAL A 54 -5.26 0.36 -0.60
CA VAL A 54 -6.05 0.33 0.63
C VAL A 54 -6.41 1.74 1.04
N ASP A 55 -7.58 1.91 1.66
CA ASP A 55 -8.00 3.20 2.18
C ASP A 55 -7.25 3.54 3.48
N ARG A 56 -7.03 4.83 3.71
CA ARG A 56 -6.50 5.41 4.95
C ARG A 56 -7.14 4.85 6.22
N GLN A 57 -8.44 4.62 6.21
CA GLN A 57 -9.18 4.12 7.37
C GLN A 57 -8.68 2.75 7.84
N LEU A 58 -8.35 1.85 6.92
CA LEU A 58 -7.79 0.54 7.28
C LEU A 58 -6.40 0.69 7.91
N VAL A 59 -5.57 1.57 7.36
CA VAL A 59 -4.21 1.83 7.85
C VAL A 59 -4.25 2.42 9.26
N ILE A 60 -5.13 3.41 9.49
CA ILE A 60 -5.36 4.00 10.81
C ILE A 60 -5.80 2.93 11.80
N GLN A 61 -6.82 2.13 11.47
CA GLN A 61 -7.32 1.08 12.34
C GLN A 61 -6.23 0.07 12.73
N ILE A 62 -5.38 -0.30 11.78
CA ILE A 62 -4.23 -1.18 12.02
C ILE A 62 -3.26 -0.51 13.01
N ILE A 63 -2.82 0.72 12.74
CA ILE A 63 -1.84 1.43 13.59
C ILE A 63 -2.38 1.66 15.00
N GLU A 64 -3.62 2.12 15.13
CA GLU A 64 -4.26 2.39 16.43
C GLU A 64 -4.50 1.11 17.25
N SER A 65 -4.53 -0.05 16.58
CA SER A 65 -4.66 -1.37 17.21
C SER A 65 -3.32 -2.03 17.54
N MET A 66 -2.17 -1.45 17.13
CA MET A 66 -0.85 -2.02 17.43
C MET A 66 -0.47 -1.83 18.92
N PRO A 67 0.16 -2.84 19.55
CA PRO A 67 0.72 -2.68 20.89
C PRO A 67 1.93 -1.73 20.87
N HIS A 68 2.02 -0.85 21.89
CA HIS A 68 3.10 0.13 22.01
C HIS A 68 4.44 -0.47 22.49
N ASN A 69 4.38 -1.60 23.21
CA ASN A 69 5.56 -2.30 23.70
C ASN A 69 5.73 -3.61 22.91
N GLN A 70 6.97 -4.10 22.83
CA GLN A 70 7.31 -5.37 22.17
C GLN A 70 6.68 -6.61 22.85
N ASN A 71 5.96 -6.42 23.96
CA ASN A 71 5.26 -7.50 24.65
C ASN A 71 4.05 -7.95 23.82
N THR A 72 4.03 -9.23 23.47
CA THR A 72 2.90 -9.90 22.80
C THR A 72 1.62 -9.76 23.67
N PRO A 73 0.60 -9.02 23.21
CA PRO A 73 -0.56 -8.74 24.06
C PRO A 73 -1.37 -10.01 24.32
N SER A 74 -1.61 -10.37 25.58
CA SER A 74 -2.39 -11.57 25.94
C SER A 74 -3.91 -11.39 25.85
N LYS A 75 -4.40 -10.17 25.62
CA LYS A 75 -5.83 -9.81 25.53
C LYS A 75 -6.05 -8.68 24.53
N LEU A 76 -7.26 -8.61 23.96
CA LEU A 76 -7.68 -7.48 23.14
C LEU A 76 -7.62 -6.18 23.95
N ARG A 77 -6.98 -5.16 23.38
CA ARG A 77 -6.97 -3.80 23.93
C ARG A 77 -7.87 -2.90 23.10
N CYS A 78 -8.48 -1.92 23.75
CA CYS A 78 -9.16 -0.83 23.04
C CYS A 78 -8.13 -0.06 22.21
N PRO A 79 -8.41 0.23 20.92
CA PRO A 79 -7.56 1.11 20.14
C PRO A 79 -7.47 2.48 20.77
N ARG A 80 -6.32 3.10 20.56
CA ARG A 80 -6.08 4.48 20.98
C ARG A 80 -6.33 5.37 19.79
N SER A 81 -7.09 6.44 19.99
CA SER A 81 -7.19 7.49 18.97
C SER A 81 -5.85 8.21 18.86
N LEU A 82 -5.27 8.26 17.66
CA LEU A 82 -4.06 9.03 17.37
C LEU A 82 -4.38 10.14 16.34
N PRO A 83 -5.03 11.24 16.73
CA PRO A 83 -5.48 12.27 15.78
C PRO A 83 -4.34 12.93 14.99
N GLU A 84 -3.10 12.92 15.51
CA GLU A 84 -1.94 13.50 14.81
C GLU A 84 -1.45 12.64 13.64
N ILE A 85 -1.52 11.30 13.73
CA ILE A 85 -1.03 10.43 12.66
C ILE A 85 -1.95 10.49 11.44
N HIS A 86 -3.23 10.80 11.66
CA HIS A 86 -4.23 10.90 10.61
C HIS A 86 -3.74 11.84 9.50
N ARG A 87 -3.11 12.98 9.83
CA ARG A 87 -2.65 13.98 8.84
C ARG A 87 -1.49 13.50 7.95
N HIS A 88 -0.77 12.46 8.39
CA HIS A 88 0.43 11.95 7.72
C HIS A 88 0.17 10.68 6.89
N ILE A 89 -1.07 10.17 6.91
CA ILE A 89 -1.46 8.99 6.15
C ILE A 89 -2.24 9.46 4.91
N PRO A 90 -1.79 9.11 3.69
CA PRO A 90 -2.50 9.48 2.46
C PRO A 90 -3.87 8.79 2.41
N GLU A 91 -4.83 9.40 1.72
CA GLU A 91 -6.19 8.85 1.55
C GLU A 91 -6.19 7.46 0.91
N HIS A 92 -5.31 7.25 -0.07
CA HIS A 92 -5.14 5.98 -0.76
C HIS A 92 -3.69 5.54 -0.70
N LEU A 93 -3.44 4.33 -0.20
CA LEU A 93 -2.12 3.72 -0.20
C LEU A 93 -2.07 2.67 -1.31
N PHE A 94 -1.46 3.03 -2.43
CA PHE A 94 -1.38 2.17 -3.61
C PHE A 94 -0.31 1.09 -3.45
N LEU A 95 -0.65 -0.14 -3.82
CA LEU A 95 0.29 -1.22 -4.11
C LEU A 95 0.59 -1.27 -5.61
N VAL A 96 -0.44 -1.10 -6.43
CA VAL A 96 -0.31 -0.96 -7.88
C VAL A 96 -0.96 0.36 -8.27
N PHE A 97 -0.22 1.22 -8.94
CA PHE A 97 -0.71 2.47 -9.47
C PHE A 97 -0.50 2.49 -10.98
N ASN A 98 -1.59 2.61 -11.72
CA ASN A 98 -1.58 2.68 -13.18
C ASN A 98 -0.74 1.53 -13.83
N GLY A 99 -0.96 0.30 -13.35
CA GLY A 99 -0.26 -0.91 -13.80
C GLY A 99 1.18 -1.06 -13.32
N LEU A 100 1.72 -0.09 -12.57
CA LEU A 100 3.06 -0.15 -11.98
C LEU A 100 2.97 -0.62 -10.53
N LEU A 101 3.78 -1.63 -10.19
CA LEU A 101 3.94 -2.10 -8.83
C LEU A 101 4.82 -1.11 -8.04
N LEU A 102 4.32 -0.60 -6.93
CA LEU A 102 5.05 0.31 -6.06
C LEU A 102 5.85 -0.49 -5.03
N HIS A 103 7.18 -0.51 -5.18
CA HIS A 103 8.06 -1.30 -4.32
C HIS A 103 8.05 -0.83 -2.86
N GLU A 104 7.87 0.47 -2.63
CA GLU A 104 7.78 1.05 -1.29
C GLU A 104 6.58 0.48 -0.51
N ALA A 105 5.49 0.13 -1.20
CA ALA A 105 4.34 -0.52 -0.57
C ALA A 105 4.66 -1.96 -0.17
N LEU A 106 5.41 -2.71 -0.99
CA LEU A 106 5.86 -4.07 -0.66
C LEU A 106 6.84 -4.07 0.51
N ASP A 107 7.75 -3.11 0.59
CA ASP A 107 8.68 -2.97 1.70
C ASP A 107 7.93 -2.74 3.02
N ARG A 108 6.91 -1.87 2.99
CA ARG A 108 6.02 -1.64 4.14
C ARG A 108 5.24 -2.88 4.55
N ILE A 109 4.77 -3.69 3.60
CA ILE A 109 4.10 -4.97 3.89
C ILE A 109 5.08 -5.97 4.53
N SER A 110 6.33 -5.97 4.08
CA SER A 110 7.39 -6.83 4.62
C SER A 110 7.73 -6.52 6.08
N LEU A 111 7.48 -5.28 6.54
CA LEU A 111 7.57 -4.92 7.96
C LEU A 111 6.56 -5.68 8.84
N SER A 112 5.56 -6.35 8.27
CA SER A 112 4.61 -7.15 9.04
C SER A 112 5.27 -8.26 9.85
N ALA A 113 6.45 -8.75 9.45
CA ALA A 113 7.24 -9.68 10.25
C ALA A 113 7.60 -9.14 11.65
N HIS A 114 7.82 -7.82 11.75
CA HIS A 114 8.12 -7.13 13.01
C HIS A 114 6.89 -6.43 13.61
N ARG A 115 5.91 -6.08 12.78
CA ARG A 115 4.65 -5.41 13.17
C ARG A 115 3.45 -6.17 12.58
N PRO A 116 3.08 -7.32 13.16
CA PRO A 116 2.01 -8.15 12.61
C PRO A 116 0.66 -7.42 12.69
N ILE A 117 -0.27 -7.83 11.82
CA ILE A 117 -1.65 -7.36 11.85
C ILE A 117 -2.23 -7.64 13.24
N PRO A 118 -2.77 -6.63 13.95
CA PRO A 118 -3.27 -6.81 15.31
C PRO A 118 -4.45 -7.79 15.42
N PRO A 119 -4.69 -8.38 16.61
CA PRO A 119 -5.76 -9.36 16.81
C PRO A 119 -7.17 -8.83 16.55
N ARG A 120 -7.37 -7.51 16.65
CA ARG A 120 -8.65 -6.85 16.40
C ARG A 120 -9.02 -6.77 14.91
N ILE A 121 -8.03 -6.88 14.02
CA ILE A 121 -8.20 -6.69 12.58
C ILE A 121 -8.39 -8.05 11.92
N ASP A 122 -9.64 -8.49 11.82
CA ASP A 122 -9.97 -9.79 11.24
C ASP A 122 -10.41 -9.70 9.77
N MET A 123 -10.41 -8.50 9.20
CA MET A 123 -10.76 -8.24 7.82
C MET A 123 -9.86 -7.16 7.22
N LEU A 124 -9.25 -7.44 6.08
CA LEU A 124 -8.55 -6.46 5.26
C LEU A 124 -9.41 -6.11 4.07
N ARG A 125 -9.61 -4.81 3.82
CA ARG A 125 -10.32 -4.31 2.65
C ARG A 125 -9.34 -3.69 1.67
N VAL A 126 -9.26 -4.30 0.51
CA VAL A 126 -8.43 -3.85 -0.61
C VAL A 126 -9.35 -3.38 -1.72
N LYS A 127 -8.99 -2.28 -2.37
CA LYS A 127 -9.72 -1.72 -3.50
C LYS A 127 -8.93 -1.93 -4.77
N TRP A 128 -9.65 -2.21 -5.84
CA TRP A 128 -9.08 -2.32 -7.16
C TRP A 128 -10.00 -1.77 -8.25
N ARG A 129 -9.41 -1.47 -9.40
CA ARG A 129 -10.13 -1.16 -10.65
C ARG A 129 -9.22 -1.47 -11.84
N ALA A 130 -9.80 -1.94 -12.93
CA ALA A 130 -9.10 -2.14 -14.19
C ALA A 130 -9.28 -0.97 -15.18
N GLY A 131 -10.26 -0.08 -14.95
CA GLY A 131 -10.60 0.97 -15.90
C GLY A 131 -11.13 0.37 -17.21
N PHE A 132 -10.56 0.79 -18.33
CA PHE A 132 -10.88 0.31 -19.67
C PHE A 132 -10.12 -0.97 -20.06
N GLU A 133 -9.23 -1.49 -19.19
CA GLU A 133 -8.53 -2.74 -19.46
C GLU A 133 -9.37 -3.96 -19.09
N ARG A 134 -9.30 -4.98 -19.94
CA ARG A 134 -9.87 -6.30 -19.63
C ARG A 134 -8.79 -7.17 -18.99
N LEU A 135 -8.86 -7.26 -17.67
CA LEU A 135 -7.89 -7.98 -16.84
C LEU A 135 -8.55 -9.16 -16.14
N THR A 136 -7.90 -10.31 -16.18
CA THR A 136 -8.26 -11.45 -15.34
C THR A 136 -7.34 -11.51 -14.13
N TYR A 137 -7.87 -12.01 -13.02
CA TYR A 137 -7.10 -12.24 -11.80
C TYR A 137 -7.15 -13.70 -11.38
N ASN A 138 -6.11 -14.11 -10.67
CA ASN A 138 -6.08 -15.32 -9.86
C ASN A 138 -5.45 -14.98 -8.50
N ILE A 139 -6.19 -15.18 -7.42
CA ILE A 139 -5.77 -14.93 -6.04
C ILE A 139 -5.67 -16.27 -5.32
N ASP A 140 -4.50 -16.50 -4.73
CA ASP A 140 -4.24 -17.63 -3.86
C ASP A 140 -3.84 -17.14 -2.47
N LEU A 141 -4.53 -17.66 -1.45
CA LEU A 141 -4.30 -17.35 -0.04
C LEU A 141 -3.96 -18.66 0.69
N LYS A 142 -2.86 -18.66 1.43
CA LYS A 142 -2.39 -19.85 2.13
C LYS A 142 -1.94 -19.51 3.55
N SER A 143 -2.56 -20.10 4.56
CA SER A 143 -2.01 -20.07 5.91
C SER A 143 -0.78 -20.99 5.98
N MET A 144 0.30 -20.50 6.59
CA MET A 144 1.50 -21.31 6.87
C MET A 144 1.44 -21.95 8.26
N ASN A 145 0.47 -21.55 9.10
CA ASN A 145 0.25 -22.13 10.41
C ASN A 145 -1.24 -22.29 10.72
N HIS A 146 -1.78 -23.45 10.36
CA HIS A 146 -3.19 -23.82 10.58
C HIS A 146 -3.56 -24.02 12.06
N THR A 147 -2.60 -24.08 12.98
CA THR A 147 -2.91 -24.17 14.42
C THR A 147 -3.36 -22.83 14.99
N LEU A 148 -2.87 -21.72 14.42
CA LEU A 148 -3.16 -20.35 14.86
C LEU A 148 -4.17 -19.63 13.95
N LEU A 149 -4.09 -19.84 12.64
CA LEU A 149 -4.87 -19.12 11.63
C LEU A 149 -5.40 -20.10 10.57
N HIS A 150 -6.72 -20.17 10.40
CA HIS A 150 -7.30 -20.89 9.27
C HIS A 150 -6.89 -20.23 7.95
N THR A 151 -7.06 -20.92 6.82
CA THR A 151 -6.77 -20.30 5.52
C THR A 151 -7.61 -19.02 5.37
N PRO A 152 -6.99 -17.86 5.08
CA PRO A 152 -7.72 -16.63 4.83
C PRO A 152 -8.76 -16.80 3.72
N LEU A 153 -9.88 -16.10 3.84
CA LEU A 153 -11.04 -16.24 2.95
C LEU A 153 -11.26 -14.97 2.15
N LEU A 154 -11.64 -15.13 0.88
CA LEU A 154 -12.04 -14.04 0.00
C LEU A 154 -13.57 -13.92 -0.01
N ASN A 155 -14.07 -12.68 -0.12
CA ASN A 155 -15.48 -12.42 -0.43
C ASN A 155 -15.84 -12.61 -1.91
N ILE A 156 -14.85 -12.88 -2.76
CA ILE A 156 -14.98 -13.08 -4.20
C ILE A 156 -14.41 -14.44 -4.61
N ALA A 157 -14.68 -14.88 -5.84
CA ALA A 157 -14.06 -16.08 -6.39
C ALA A 157 -12.53 -15.96 -6.43
N LYS A 158 -11.81 -17.08 -6.43
CA LYS A 158 -10.34 -17.09 -6.54
C LYS A 158 -9.85 -16.55 -7.88
N SER A 159 -10.62 -16.72 -8.94
CA SER A 159 -10.32 -16.18 -10.26
C SER A 159 -11.54 -15.55 -10.90
N GLY A 160 -11.30 -14.59 -11.79
CA GLY A 160 -12.35 -13.86 -12.48
C GLY A 160 -11.81 -12.64 -13.21
N TYR A 161 -12.70 -11.69 -13.51
CA TYR A 161 -12.34 -10.41 -14.11
C TYR A 161 -12.23 -9.31 -13.06
N ILE A 162 -11.22 -8.46 -13.19
CA ILE A 162 -11.12 -7.24 -12.40
C ILE A 162 -12.15 -6.25 -12.96
N PRO A 163 -13.02 -5.66 -12.12
CA PRO A 163 -14.07 -4.76 -12.60
C PRO A 163 -13.49 -3.46 -13.17
N ALA A 164 -14.19 -2.91 -14.17
CA ALA A 164 -13.83 -1.63 -14.78
C ALA A 164 -13.90 -0.48 -13.76
N THR A 165 -14.94 -0.49 -12.94
CA THR A 165 -15.13 0.47 -11.85
C THR A 165 -14.47 -0.01 -10.55
N GLN A 166 -14.30 0.93 -9.60
CA GLN A 166 -13.82 0.59 -8.26
C GLN A 166 -14.70 -0.48 -7.61
N SER A 167 -14.05 -1.48 -7.02
CA SER A 167 -14.70 -2.54 -6.23
C SER A 167 -13.81 -2.94 -5.06
N ASP A 168 -14.44 -3.53 -4.04
CA ASP A 168 -13.81 -3.93 -2.79
C ASP A 168 -13.60 -5.45 -2.75
N VAL A 169 -12.36 -5.86 -2.48
CA VAL A 169 -11.98 -7.23 -2.12
C VAL A 169 -11.76 -7.26 -0.62
N GLN A 170 -12.41 -8.20 0.05
CA GLN A 170 -12.28 -8.42 1.48
C GLN A 170 -11.56 -9.74 1.72
N ILE A 171 -10.51 -9.69 2.53
CA ILE A 171 -9.76 -10.84 3.00
C ILE A 171 -10.06 -11.02 4.48
N SER A 172 -10.77 -12.08 4.84
CA SER A 172 -11.00 -12.45 6.24
C SER A 172 -9.80 -13.21 6.78
N LEU A 173 -9.40 -12.90 8.03
CA LEU A 173 -8.25 -13.46 8.74
C LEU A 173 -8.71 -14.28 9.97
N PRO A 174 -9.32 -15.46 9.76
CA PRO A 174 -9.91 -16.27 10.82
C PRO A 174 -8.87 -16.94 11.73
N CYS A 175 -8.58 -16.33 12.89
CA CYS A 175 -7.80 -16.97 13.95
C CYS A 175 -8.57 -18.17 14.53
N THR A 176 -7.87 -19.25 14.88
CA THR A 176 -8.50 -20.48 15.42
C THR A 176 -9.03 -20.29 16.85
N GLY A 177 -8.52 -19.29 17.58
CA GLY A 177 -8.83 -19.05 18.98
C GLY A 177 -8.24 -20.09 19.94
N ARG A 178 -7.46 -21.07 19.47
CA ARG A 178 -6.89 -22.14 20.33
C ARG A 178 -5.64 -21.70 21.07
N PHE A 179 -4.76 -20.98 20.38
CA PHE A 179 -3.47 -20.54 20.92
C PHE A 179 -3.25 -19.06 20.61
N THR A 180 -2.47 -18.41 21.47
CA THR A 180 -1.99 -17.05 21.24
C THR A 180 -0.65 -17.10 20.52
N GLY A 181 -0.49 -16.36 19.42
CA GLY A 181 0.73 -16.38 18.63
C GLY A 181 0.64 -15.62 17.32
N ILE A 182 1.78 -15.52 16.61
CA ILE A 182 1.87 -14.89 15.29
C ILE A 182 1.81 -15.97 14.22
N ALA A 183 0.89 -15.83 13.26
CA ALA A 183 0.71 -16.75 12.15
C ALA A 183 1.06 -16.07 10.82
N PRO A 184 2.03 -16.59 10.06
CA PRO A 184 2.27 -16.15 8.70
C PRO A 184 1.24 -16.74 7.74
N PHE A 185 0.84 -15.95 6.75
CA PHE A 185 0.07 -16.39 5.60
C PHE A 185 0.61 -15.75 4.32
N GLN A 186 0.57 -16.49 3.23
CA GLN A 186 0.98 -16.04 1.92
C GLN A 186 -0.21 -15.46 1.15
N VAL A 187 0.04 -14.35 0.46
CA VAL A 187 -0.87 -13.75 -0.51
C VAL A 187 -0.18 -13.78 -1.87
N ARG A 188 -0.82 -14.39 -2.86
CA ARG A 188 -0.41 -14.33 -4.26
C ARG A 188 -1.55 -13.79 -5.11
N LEU A 189 -1.25 -12.80 -5.94
CA LEU A 189 -2.15 -12.21 -6.92
C LEU A 189 -1.45 -12.20 -8.28
N ASP A 190 -2.01 -12.96 -9.21
CA ASP A 190 -1.58 -12.99 -10.59
C ASP A 190 -2.62 -12.23 -11.43
N VAL A 191 -2.19 -11.19 -12.14
CA VAL A 191 -3.06 -10.42 -13.03
C VAL A 191 -2.59 -10.63 -14.46
N GLN A 192 -3.53 -11.02 -15.33
CA GLN A 192 -3.25 -11.27 -16.74
C GLN A 192 -4.05 -10.31 -17.61
N ARG A 193 -3.40 -9.82 -18.67
CA ARG A 193 -4.04 -9.07 -19.74
C ARG A 193 -4.57 -10.06 -20.77
N GLU A 194 -5.75 -9.79 -21.33
CA GLU A 194 -6.30 -10.60 -22.43
C GLU A 194 -5.38 -10.59 -23.67
N PHE A 195 -4.67 -9.49 -23.91
CA PHE A 195 -3.75 -9.34 -25.03
C PHE A 195 -2.29 -9.51 -24.60
N GLU A 196 -1.65 -10.58 -25.08
CA GLU A 196 -0.26 -10.95 -24.76
C GLU A 196 0.80 -9.95 -25.27
N GLY A 197 0.46 -9.11 -26.25
CA GLY A 197 1.34 -8.07 -26.79
C GLY A 197 1.53 -6.85 -25.87
N LEU A 198 0.80 -6.77 -24.76
CA LEU A 198 0.92 -5.70 -23.77
C LEU A 198 1.94 -6.08 -22.69
N ARG A 199 2.48 -5.07 -21.99
CA ARG A 199 3.41 -5.28 -20.87
C ARG A 199 2.79 -6.23 -19.84
N LYS A 200 3.49 -7.34 -19.57
CA LYS A 200 3.11 -8.29 -18.51
C LYS A 200 3.15 -7.59 -17.14
N ILE A 201 2.11 -7.82 -16.35
CA ILE A 201 2.06 -7.39 -14.96
C ILE A 201 2.76 -8.47 -14.14
N PRO A 202 3.82 -8.14 -13.37
CA PRO A 202 4.51 -9.14 -12.58
C PRO A 202 3.58 -9.75 -11.53
N PRO A 203 3.70 -11.06 -11.23
CA PRO A 203 2.94 -11.68 -10.16
C PRO A 203 3.29 -11.02 -8.83
N ILE A 204 2.27 -10.68 -8.04
CA ILE A 204 2.43 -10.03 -6.74
C ILE A 204 2.35 -11.13 -5.69
N SER A 205 3.44 -11.39 -4.98
CA SER A 205 3.49 -12.40 -3.94
C SER A 205 4.27 -11.90 -2.73
N PHE A 206 3.67 -12.00 -1.54
CA PHE A 206 4.30 -11.62 -0.28
C PHE A 206 3.73 -12.42 0.89
N ILE A 207 4.46 -12.44 1.99
CA ILE A 207 4.04 -13.05 3.25
C ILE A 207 3.59 -11.93 4.20
N VAL A 208 2.47 -12.15 4.87
CA VAL A 208 1.92 -11.26 5.89
C VAL A 208 1.79 -12.01 7.19
N TYR A 209 1.99 -11.32 8.30
CA TYR A 209 1.90 -11.90 9.64
C TYR A 209 0.67 -11.36 10.37
N LYS A 210 -0.15 -12.25 10.92
CA LYS A 210 -1.32 -11.93 11.76
C LYS A 210 -1.05 -12.35 13.20
N TYR A 211 -1.30 -11.47 14.15
CA TYR A 211 -1.32 -11.84 15.56
C TYR A 211 -2.71 -12.34 15.96
N CYS A 212 -2.75 -13.54 16.55
CA CYS A 212 -3.95 -14.23 17.00
C CYS A 212 -3.92 -14.41 18.52
N LEU A 213 -5.09 -14.33 19.15
CA LEU A 213 -5.28 -14.57 20.57
C LEU A 213 -6.05 -15.87 20.77
N SER A 214 -5.73 -16.58 21.84
CA SER A 214 -6.59 -17.64 22.36
C SER A 214 -7.89 -17.03 22.88
N ALA A 215 -9.02 -17.63 22.56
CA ALA A 215 -10.29 -17.27 23.19
C ALA A 215 -10.21 -17.58 24.69
N CYS A 216 -10.68 -16.67 25.55
CA CYS A 216 -10.88 -17.03 26.94
C CYS A 216 -12.01 -18.06 27.01
N GLU A 217 -11.73 -19.24 27.57
CA GLU A 217 -12.79 -20.16 27.95
C GLU A 217 -13.70 -19.46 28.96
N SER A 218 -14.93 -19.12 28.55
CA SER A 218 -15.98 -18.85 29.51
C SER A 218 -16.29 -20.17 30.19
N LYS A 219 -15.80 -20.38 31.42
CA LYS A 219 -16.30 -21.44 32.28
C LYS A 219 -17.83 -21.27 32.37
N LYS A 220 -18.57 -22.19 31.75
CA LYS A 220 -20.00 -22.36 32.00
C LYS A 220 -20.19 -23.02 33.35
#